data_AF-E3HYF2-F1
#
_entry.id   AF-E3HYF2-F1
#
_cell.length_a   1.000
_cell.length_b   1.000
_cell.length_c   1.000
_cell.angle_alpha   90.00
_cell.angle_beta   90.00
_cell.angle_gamma   90.00
#
_symmetry.space_group_name_H-M   'P 1'
#
loop_
_entity.id
_entity.type
_entity.pdbx_description
1 polymer ?
#
loop_
_entity_poly.entity_id
_entity_poly.type
_entity_poly.pdbx_seq_one_letter_code
_entity_poly.pdbx_strand_id
1 'polypeptide(L)'
;MKKFRGPLLRAKRLAGFVATELTTVLAILAILAVYGAGKVKAELDDTIAEFTGTYMLSIKGGLDAFLSSTFDDIARANYDAVRTGTGAGPGGSGRPAYPSFRLERTLGDGSQEFSLSLLDLRRAKNVPGGFPSTAPLGNVPMIKVIRSGGATCPGTQCRIDAMAYTSRPLNSGVARFGDSAMVGKYLMSTAGYGMASQVENPAELRGATGTFANPVDLGTDGIVGVHSLLDTTMYEQFVRIRDTRDPDLQGNLSVAGTTNLNVVNVSGDLGVGDDGTGKHCVELRPEGRVIVSCEGLVQASKGEFGGTKQTVVDGNLGVTTKGLVDSDEGLRVRGTSVTAVGEDDGLDIKLGTNTGVAIRRQDGSDTRVESTQFDAQKLRLRNPSATVRAGQACAAEQLGMMALTTQGGVAYCNDAGTQGTVWMEFLRVATEGDSCGAQTIPGSLAQGTAGTLVCRNSYWRKLSDQFSALTLVASRIVANGEVVARPSCGDRGSALIYLVPRSFDSNRPAWQWVVDSSGGNWVVRVNAPDWGQTVGSPKLAQAIALMYCSYAY
;
A
#
# COMPACT_ATOMS: atom_id res chain seq x y z
N MET A 1 137.74 14.33 -32.38
CA MET A 1 138.00 15.67 -32.97
C MET A 1 137.73 15.65 -34.46
N LYS A 2 136.66 16.31 -34.94
CA LYS A 2 136.59 16.95 -36.27
C LYS A 2 135.37 17.87 -36.28
N LYS A 3 135.65 19.18 -36.24
CA LYS A 3 134.68 20.28 -36.36
C LYS A 3 134.18 20.34 -37.80
N PHE A 4 132.86 20.46 -37.98
CA PHE A 4 132.29 21.08 -39.17
C PHE A 4 131.51 22.32 -38.73
N ARG A 5 131.92 23.47 -39.28
CA ARG A 5 131.30 24.79 -39.14
C ARG A 5 130.72 25.18 -40.50
N GLY A 6 129.52 25.75 -40.49
CA GLY A 6 128.97 26.63 -41.53
C GLY A 6 127.52 26.29 -41.92
N PRO A 7 126.74 27.24 -42.46
CA PRO A 7 126.57 28.64 -42.05
C PRO A 7 125.09 28.96 -41.72
N LEU A 8 124.86 29.91 -40.80
CA LEU A 8 123.55 30.53 -40.55
C LEU A 8 123.20 31.48 -41.70
N LEU A 9 122.24 31.10 -42.55
CA LEU A 9 121.67 31.99 -43.57
C LEU A 9 120.50 32.80 -42.99
N ARG A 10 120.58 34.12 -43.26
CA ARG A 10 119.67 35.21 -42.93
C ARG A 10 118.19 34.90 -43.18
N ALA A 11 117.41 34.78 -42.10
CA ALA A 11 115.95 34.95 -42.11
C ALA A 11 115.58 36.37 -41.65
N LYS A 12 115.78 37.38 -42.51
CA LYS A 12 115.31 38.76 -42.26
C LYS A 12 114.83 39.38 -43.57
N ARG A 13 113.70 38.90 -44.10
CA ARG A 13 112.84 39.63 -45.05
C ARG A 13 111.50 38.94 -45.41
N LEU A 14 111.05 37.94 -44.65
CA LEU A 14 109.73 37.30 -44.78
C LEU A 14 108.78 37.59 -43.59
N ALA A 15 109.24 38.36 -42.59
CA ALA A 15 108.48 38.63 -41.37
C ALA A 15 107.39 39.71 -41.52
N GLY A 16 107.39 40.50 -42.61
CA GLY A 16 106.43 41.59 -42.81
C GLY A 16 105.04 41.13 -43.25
N PHE A 17 104.98 40.22 -44.24
CA PHE A 17 103.71 39.72 -44.78
C PHE A 17 103.03 38.70 -43.86
N VAL A 18 103.81 37.82 -43.22
CA VAL A 18 103.28 36.81 -42.29
C VAL A 18 102.71 37.47 -41.03
N ALA A 19 103.29 38.57 -40.56
CA ALA A 19 102.76 39.30 -39.40
C ALA A 19 101.45 40.01 -39.72
N THR A 20 101.30 40.61 -40.90
CA THR A 20 100.06 41.26 -41.33
C THR A 20 98.94 40.25 -41.62
N GLU A 21 99.26 39.11 -42.25
CA GLU A 21 98.27 38.05 -42.47
C GLU A 21 97.81 37.43 -41.14
N LEU A 22 98.73 37.18 -40.20
CA LEU A 22 98.40 36.64 -38.89
C LEU A 22 97.52 37.60 -38.06
N THR A 23 97.78 38.91 -38.10
CA THR A 23 96.92 39.89 -37.39
C THR A 23 95.54 39.99 -38.02
N THR A 24 95.42 39.93 -39.35
CA THR A 24 94.11 39.88 -40.02
C THR A 24 93.34 38.59 -39.67
N VAL A 25 93.99 37.43 -39.67
CA VAL A 25 93.36 36.16 -39.29
C VAL A 25 92.92 36.17 -37.83
N LEU A 26 93.75 36.66 -36.91
CA LEU A 26 93.39 36.77 -35.49
C LEU A 26 92.24 37.77 -35.27
N ALA A 27 92.20 38.88 -36.00
CA ALA A 27 91.09 39.83 -35.94
C ALA A 27 89.78 39.20 -36.43
N ILE A 28 89.81 38.47 -37.55
CA ILE A 28 88.63 37.74 -38.07
C ILE A 28 88.18 36.66 -37.08
N LEU A 29 89.12 35.87 -36.52
CA LEU A 29 88.79 34.84 -35.53
C LEU A 29 88.21 35.44 -34.24
N ALA A 30 88.72 36.59 -33.78
CA ALA A 30 88.15 37.28 -32.63
C ALA A 30 86.72 37.76 -32.90
N ILE A 31 86.46 38.33 -34.09
CA ILE A 31 85.10 38.75 -34.49
C ILE A 31 84.16 37.54 -34.58
N LEU A 32 84.60 36.44 -35.19
CA LEU A 32 83.82 35.21 -35.28
C LEU A 32 83.56 34.57 -33.91
N ALA A 33 84.54 34.63 -33.00
CA ALA A 33 84.39 34.13 -31.63
C ALA A 33 83.36 34.96 -30.85
N VAL A 34 83.37 36.30 -30.99
CA VAL A 34 82.36 37.19 -30.37
C VAL A 34 80.97 36.92 -30.95
N TYR A 35 80.84 36.78 -32.26
CA TYR A 35 79.57 36.45 -32.92
C TYR A 35 79.05 35.07 -32.49
N GLY A 36 79.93 34.07 -32.45
CA GLY A 36 79.61 32.72 -31.98
C GLY A 36 79.17 32.69 -30.51
N ALA A 37 79.85 33.44 -29.64
CA ALA A 37 79.47 33.58 -28.24
C ALA A 37 78.08 34.24 -28.08
N GLY A 38 77.77 35.25 -28.91
CA GLY A 38 76.45 35.89 -28.94
C GLY A 38 75.33 34.91 -29.36
N LYS A 39 75.59 34.09 -30.38
CA LYS A 39 74.63 33.07 -30.84
C LYS A 39 74.39 31.99 -29.79
N VAL A 40 75.45 31.46 -29.16
CA VAL A 40 75.32 30.45 -28.09
C VAL A 40 74.55 31.01 -26.90
N LYS A 41 74.77 32.28 -26.55
CA LYS A 41 73.98 32.95 -25.50
C LYS A 41 72.50 33.03 -25.88
N ALA A 42 72.17 33.45 -27.10
CA ALA A 42 70.80 33.55 -27.56
C ALA A 42 70.09 32.18 -27.58
N GLU A 43 70.77 31.12 -28.03
CA GLU A 43 70.24 29.74 -27.99
C GLU A 43 69.99 29.25 -26.56
N LEU A 44 70.88 29.61 -25.62
CA LEU A 44 70.71 29.29 -24.21
C LEU A 44 69.52 30.05 -23.60
N ASP A 45 69.41 31.35 -23.88
CA ASP A 45 68.32 32.20 -23.40
C ASP A 45 66.95 31.72 -23.97
N ASP A 46 66.91 31.32 -25.25
CA ASP A 46 65.76 30.66 -25.88
C ASP A 46 65.37 29.36 -25.17
N THR A 47 66.34 28.51 -24.88
CA THR A 47 66.12 27.21 -24.21
C THR A 47 65.58 27.40 -22.79
N ILE A 48 66.12 28.40 -22.08
CA ILE A 48 65.66 28.79 -20.75
C ILE A 48 64.22 29.28 -20.78
N ALA A 49 63.86 30.09 -21.77
CA ALA A 49 62.49 30.57 -21.97
C ALA A 49 61.52 29.43 -22.28
N GLU A 50 61.94 28.49 -23.13
CA GLU A 50 61.16 27.29 -23.46
C GLU A 50 60.87 26.44 -22.21
N PHE A 51 61.90 26.18 -21.39
CA PHE A 51 61.74 25.46 -20.11
C PHE A 51 60.87 26.22 -19.11
N THR A 52 60.94 27.55 -19.10
CA THR A 52 60.06 28.37 -18.25
C THR A 52 58.59 28.23 -18.67
N GLY A 53 58.30 28.16 -19.97
CA GLY A 53 56.94 27.90 -20.44
C GLY A 53 56.45 26.48 -20.13
N THR A 54 57.29 25.47 -20.31
CA THR A 54 56.96 24.07 -19.93
C THR A 54 56.71 23.94 -18.42
N TYR A 55 57.50 24.63 -17.61
CA TYR A 55 57.31 24.72 -16.16
C TYR A 55 55.96 25.37 -15.81
N MET A 56 55.63 26.51 -16.44
CA MET A 56 54.35 27.18 -16.19
C MET A 56 53.14 26.36 -16.68
N LEU A 57 53.26 25.61 -17.78
CA LEU A 57 52.23 24.66 -18.20
C LEU A 57 51.94 23.57 -17.17
N SER A 58 53.00 23.07 -16.50
CA SER A 58 52.83 22.09 -15.42
C SER A 58 52.09 22.71 -14.22
N ILE A 59 52.35 23.98 -13.91
CA ILE A 59 51.59 24.71 -12.90
C ILE A 59 50.14 24.89 -13.34
N LYS A 60 49.89 25.25 -14.60
CA LYS A 60 48.53 25.38 -15.16
C LYS A 60 47.73 24.09 -14.97
N GLY A 61 48.30 22.92 -15.29
CA GLY A 61 47.63 21.64 -15.06
C GLY A 61 47.28 21.42 -13.57
N GLY A 62 48.14 21.88 -12.66
CA GLY A 62 47.83 21.91 -11.23
C GLY A 62 46.75 22.91 -10.84
N LEU A 63 46.69 24.08 -11.49
CA LEU A 63 45.60 25.03 -11.30
C LEU A 63 44.27 24.47 -11.80
N ASP A 64 44.24 23.78 -12.95
CA ASP A 64 43.04 23.12 -13.47
C ASP A 64 42.52 22.07 -12.47
N ALA A 65 43.44 21.23 -11.95
CA ALA A 65 43.11 20.25 -10.91
C ALA A 65 42.61 20.92 -9.63
N PHE A 66 43.25 22.01 -9.19
CA PHE A 66 42.84 22.78 -8.02
C PHE A 66 41.42 23.35 -8.20
N LEU A 67 41.19 24.08 -9.29
CA LEU A 67 39.87 24.67 -9.59
C LEU A 67 38.80 23.59 -9.64
N SER A 68 39.03 22.47 -10.34
CA SER A 68 38.04 21.38 -10.40
C SER A 68 37.68 20.78 -9.04
N SER A 69 38.62 20.77 -8.09
CA SER A 69 38.43 20.18 -6.75
C SER A 69 37.86 21.15 -5.71
N THR A 70 37.99 22.45 -5.94
CA THR A 70 37.72 23.51 -4.94
C THR A 70 36.70 24.54 -5.43
N PHE A 71 36.20 24.40 -6.66
CA PHE A 71 35.26 25.32 -7.29
C PHE A 71 34.05 25.64 -6.40
N ASP A 72 33.31 24.62 -5.96
CA ASP A 72 32.06 24.82 -5.22
C ASP A 72 32.30 25.55 -3.87
N ASP A 73 33.43 25.27 -3.23
CA ASP A 73 33.79 25.84 -1.93
C ASP A 73 34.22 27.32 -2.06
N ILE A 74 34.97 27.67 -3.12
CA ILE A 74 35.27 29.07 -3.47
C ILE A 74 33.99 29.79 -3.91
N ALA A 75 33.19 29.17 -4.77
CA ALA A 75 31.98 29.76 -5.33
C ALA A 75 30.98 30.13 -4.23
N ARG A 76 30.86 29.31 -3.19
CA ARG A 76 29.98 29.58 -2.03
C ARG A 76 30.58 30.50 -0.98
N ALA A 77 31.82 30.96 -1.15
CA ALA A 77 32.60 31.67 -0.13
C ALA A 77 32.69 30.91 1.23
N ASN A 78 32.48 29.59 1.21
CA ASN A 78 32.53 28.72 2.39
C ASN A 78 33.92 28.11 2.62
N TYR A 79 34.89 28.50 1.81
CA TYR A 79 36.24 27.97 1.83
C TYR A 79 36.90 27.98 3.22
N ASP A 80 36.87 29.09 3.97
CA ASP A 80 37.53 29.15 5.28
C ASP A 80 36.90 28.22 6.31
N ALA A 81 35.58 28.02 6.23
CA ALA A 81 34.87 27.05 7.06
C ALA A 81 35.25 25.60 6.68
N VAL A 82 35.36 25.30 5.38
CA VAL A 82 35.80 23.98 4.89
C VAL A 82 37.26 23.70 5.29
N ARG A 83 38.15 24.68 5.12
CA ARG A 83 39.57 24.60 5.51
C ARG A 83 39.76 24.37 7.01
N THR A 84 38.99 25.06 7.85
CA THR A 84 39.08 24.92 9.31
C THR A 84 38.31 23.70 9.85
N GLY A 85 37.62 22.96 8.97
CA GLY A 85 36.83 21.80 9.35
C GLY A 85 35.53 22.14 10.09
N THR A 86 35.14 23.41 10.12
CA THR A 86 33.93 23.91 10.80
C THR A 86 32.72 23.99 9.88
N GLY A 87 32.92 23.94 8.56
CA GLY A 87 31.85 23.94 7.55
C GLY A 87 31.54 22.54 6.99
N ALA A 88 30.29 22.34 6.57
CA ALA A 88 29.86 21.16 5.82
C ALA A 88 30.30 21.28 4.35
N GLY A 89 31.54 20.87 4.06
CA GLY A 89 32.01 20.68 2.69
C GLY A 89 31.55 19.33 2.10
N PRO A 90 31.72 19.11 0.79
CA PRO A 90 31.51 17.79 0.18
C PRO A 90 32.54 16.79 0.73
N GLY A 91 32.14 16.06 1.78
CA GLY A 91 33.00 15.17 2.54
C GLY A 91 33.46 15.81 3.86
N GLY A 92 33.27 15.08 4.96
CA GLY A 92 33.40 15.57 6.33
C GLY A 92 34.71 16.28 6.71
N SER A 93 34.65 16.94 7.87
CA SER A 93 35.64 17.79 8.52
C SER A 93 37.10 17.37 8.34
N GLY A 94 37.93 18.29 7.85
CA GLY A 94 39.39 18.25 7.97
C GLY A 94 40.09 17.35 6.96
N ARG A 95 40.20 17.78 5.70
CA ARG A 95 41.07 17.11 4.70
C ARG A 95 42.54 17.56 4.86
N PRO A 96 43.48 16.67 5.22
CA PRO A 96 44.91 16.88 5.00
C PRO A 96 45.23 16.71 3.51
N ALA A 97 44.86 17.70 2.69
CA ALA A 97 45.21 17.86 1.27
C ALA A 97 44.50 19.07 0.63
N TYR A 98 43.84 19.94 1.40
CA TYR A 98 43.21 21.13 0.84
C TYR A 98 44.25 22.27 0.77
N PRO A 99 44.47 22.92 -0.39
CA PRO A 99 45.47 23.96 -0.49
C PRO A 99 45.02 25.19 0.29
N SER A 100 45.89 25.76 1.13
CA SER A 100 45.62 27.04 1.79
C SER A 100 45.79 28.20 0.80
N PHE A 101 44.77 29.03 0.65
CA PHE A 101 44.88 30.32 -0.01
C PHE A 101 44.25 31.40 0.88
N ARG A 102 44.72 32.63 0.74
CA ARG A 102 44.38 33.74 1.63
C ARG A 102 43.63 34.82 0.84
N LEU A 103 42.50 35.29 1.36
CA LEU A 103 41.84 36.47 0.81
C LEU A 103 42.75 37.68 0.99
N GLU A 104 43.16 38.29 -0.11
CA GLU A 104 44.00 39.49 -0.12
C GLU A 104 43.14 40.75 -0.14
N ARG A 105 42.11 40.75 -0.99
CA ARG A 105 41.27 41.92 -1.22
C ARG A 105 39.91 41.55 -1.80
N THR A 106 38.90 42.34 -1.45
CA THR A 106 37.63 42.42 -2.18
C THR A 106 37.64 43.67 -3.06
N LEU A 107 37.34 43.49 -4.35
CA LEU A 107 37.27 44.54 -5.36
C LEU A 107 35.92 45.28 -5.29
N GLY A 108 35.84 46.47 -5.90
CA GLY A 108 34.66 47.34 -5.83
C GLY A 108 33.40 46.76 -6.51
N ASP A 109 33.57 45.78 -7.39
CA ASP A 109 32.52 45.00 -8.06
C ASP A 109 32.06 43.78 -7.24
N GLY A 110 32.61 43.59 -6.03
CA GLY A 110 32.36 42.44 -5.17
C GLY A 110 33.20 41.20 -5.51
N SER A 111 34.05 41.25 -6.54
CA SER A 111 34.99 40.16 -6.84
C SER A 111 36.01 40.01 -5.72
N GLN A 112 36.46 38.77 -5.46
CA GLN A 112 37.40 38.47 -4.37
C GLN A 112 38.70 37.93 -4.93
N GLU A 113 39.82 38.47 -4.45
CA GLU A 113 41.17 38.09 -4.85
C GLU A 113 41.86 37.33 -3.73
N PHE A 114 42.43 36.18 -4.07
CA PHE A 114 43.12 35.30 -3.15
C PHE A 114 44.54 35.00 -3.65
N SER A 115 45.50 34.88 -2.74
CA SER A 115 46.83 34.34 -3.06
C SER A 115 46.96 32.89 -2.65
N LEU A 116 47.57 32.11 -3.54
CA LEU A 116 47.84 30.69 -3.37
C LEU A 116 49.35 30.45 -3.47
N SER A 117 49.89 29.55 -2.63
CA SER A 117 51.30 29.18 -2.72
C SER A 117 51.50 27.91 -3.54
N LEU A 118 52.64 27.80 -4.22
CA LEU A 118 53.03 26.56 -4.89
C LEU A 118 53.22 25.39 -3.90
N LEU A 119 53.61 25.70 -2.66
CA LEU A 119 53.70 24.71 -1.59
C LEU A 119 52.33 24.09 -1.28
N ASP A 120 51.27 24.89 -1.34
CA ASP A 120 49.92 24.43 -1.06
C ASP A 120 49.38 23.53 -2.18
N LEU A 121 49.68 23.87 -3.45
CA LEU A 121 49.40 22.97 -4.57
C LEU A 121 50.14 21.63 -4.46
N ARG A 122 51.39 21.62 -3.96
CA ARG A 122 52.16 20.38 -3.72
C ARG A 122 51.56 19.54 -2.60
N ARG A 123 51.20 20.18 -1.48
CA ARG A 123 50.55 19.52 -0.33
C ARG A 123 49.19 18.92 -0.70
N ALA A 124 48.46 19.63 -1.56
CA ALA A 124 47.19 19.19 -2.10
C ALA A 124 47.29 18.16 -3.24
N LYS A 125 48.52 17.80 -3.66
CA LYS A 125 48.80 16.89 -4.78
C LYS A 125 48.20 17.37 -6.12
N ASN A 126 47.93 18.66 -6.25
CA ASN A 126 47.56 19.26 -7.54
C ASN A 126 48.77 19.35 -8.47
N VAL A 127 49.99 19.45 -7.91
CA VAL A 127 51.25 19.26 -8.63
C VAL A 127 52.10 18.18 -7.95
N PRO A 128 53.06 17.54 -8.65
CA PRO A 128 53.92 16.53 -8.06
C PRO A 128 54.64 17.02 -6.80
N GLY A 129 54.79 16.14 -5.81
CA GLY A 129 55.44 16.48 -4.55
C GLY A 129 56.89 16.97 -4.71
N GLY A 130 57.59 16.52 -5.75
CA GLY A 130 58.95 16.97 -6.12
C GLY A 130 59.01 18.14 -7.10
N PHE A 131 57.88 18.81 -7.38
CA PHE A 131 57.85 19.91 -8.33
C PHE A 131 58.79 21.06 -7.89
N PRO A 132 59.65 21.60 -8.79
CA PRO A 132 60.61 22.65 -8.44
C PRO A 132 59.90 23.89 -7.88
N SER A 133 60.49 24.56 -6.89
CA SER A 133 59.92 25.78 -6.30
C SER A 133 60.18 27.04 -7.13
N THR A 134 61.09 26.96 -8.10
CA THR A 134 61.51 28.06 -8.96
C THR A 134 61.59 27.57 -10.40
N ALA A 135 61.15 28.40 -11.32
CA ALA A 135 61.41 28.24 -12.74
C ALA A 135 62.91 28.47 -13.04
N PRO A 136 63.37 28.15 -14.26
CA PRO A 136 64.68 28.58 -14.75
C PRO A 136 64.94 30.06 -14.48
N LEU A 137 66.22 30.42 -14.25
CA LEU A 137 66.66 31.75 -13.79
C LEU A 137 66.21 32.17 -12.37
N GLY A 138 65.67 31.24 -11.58
CA GLY A 138 65.31 31.50 -10.18
C GLY A 138 64.00 32.29 -10.01
N ASN A 139 63.17 32.36 -11.06
CA ASN A 139 61.86 32.98 -10.98
C ASN A 139 60.93 32.17 -10.08
N VAL A 140 60.37 32.82 -9.06
CA VAL A 140 59.37 32.20 -8.18
C VAL A 140 58.00 32.42 -8.82
N PRO A 141 57.20 31.36 -9.06
CA PRO A 141 55.84 31.55 -9.53
C PRO A 141 54.97 32.09 -8.40
N MET A 142 54.27 33.18 -8.69
CA MET A 142 53.21 33.72 -7.84
C MET A 142 51.88 33.27 -8.40
N ILE A 143 50.93 32.91 -7.52
CA ILE A 143 49.64 32.37 -7.92
C ILE A 143 48.54 33.19 -7.28
N LYS A 144 47.61 33.65 -8.12
CA LYS A 144 46.44 34.43 -7.72
C LYS A 144 45.18 33.73 -8.21
N VAL A 145 44.14 33.76 -7.39
CA VAL A 145 42.81 33.25 -7.71
C VAL A 145 41.82 34.39 -7.57
N ILE A 146 40.97 34.57 -8.58
CA ILE A 146 39.95 35.63 -8.61
C ILE A 146 38.59 34.96 -8.72
N ARG A 147 37.72 35.26 -7.76
CA ARG A 147 36.30 34.89 -7.79
C ARG A 147 35.50 36.08 -8.29
N SER A 148 35.01 35.98 -9.51
CA SER A 148 34.18 37.00 -10.17
C SER A 148 32.69 36.65 -10.11
N GLY A 149 31.84 37.68 -10.18
CA GLY A 149 30.38 37.56 -10.03
C GLY A 149 29.86 38.03 -8.66
N GLY A 150 30.73 38.44 -7.73
CA GLY A 150 30.35 39.09 -6.48
C GLY A 150 29.25 38.36 -5.69
N ALA A 151 28.15 39.06 -5.43
CA ALA A 151 26.97 38.53 -4.73
C ALA A 151 26.14 37.53 -5.57
N THR A 152 26.33 37.51 -6.89
CA THR A 152 25.65 36.55 -7.79
C THR A 152 26.37 35.21 -7.90
N CYS A 153 27.49 35.05 -7.20
CA CYS A 153 28.15 33.77 -7.05
C CYS A 153 27.75 33.13 -5.70
N PRO A 154 27.33 31.84 -5.65
CA PRO A 154 27.23 30.90 -6.79
C PRO A 154 26.05 31.21 -7.73
N GLY A 155 26.22 30.98 -9.04
CA GLY A 155 25.19 31.24 -10.06
C GLY A 155 25.76 31.27 -11.49
N THR A 156 24.91 31.63 -12.46
CA THR A 156 25.26 31.63 -13.90
C THR A 156 26.33 32.64 -14.32
N GLN A 157 26.62 33.62 -13.45
CA GLN A 157 27.69 34.61 -13.63
C GLN A 157 28.89 34.33 -12.72
N CYS A 158 28.91 33.20 -12.00
CA CYS A 158 30.06 32.85 -11.18
C CYS A 158 31.20 32.30 -12.03
N ARG A 159 32.33 33.00 -11.97
CA ARG A 159 33.55 32.66 -12.70
C ARG A 159 34.72 32.64 -11.73
N ILE A 160 35.55 31.60 -11.81
CA ILE A 160 36.77 31.50 -11.01
C ILE A 160 37.97 31.40 -11.93
N ASP A 161 38.86 32.39 -11.82
CA ASP A 161 40.10 32.49 -12.56
C ASP A 161 41.28 32.16 -11.66
N ALA A 162 42.18 31.29 -12.10
CA ALA A 162 43.46 31.08 -11.45
C ALA A 162 44.59 31.44 -12.42
N MET A 163 45.52 32.27 -11.97
CA MET A 163 46.67 32.70 -12.76
C MET A 163 47.96 32.42 -11.99
N ALA A 164 48.96 31.89 -12.69
CA ALA A 164 50.32 31.79 -12.19
C ALA A 164 51.22 32.67 -13.05
N TYR A 165 52.08 33.48 -12.43
CA TYR A 165 52.93 34.43 -13.13
C TYR A 165 54.33 34.52 -12.49
N THR A 166 55.32 34.99 -13.23
CA THR A 166 56.68 35.19 -12.71
C THR A 166 56.74 36.40 -11.79
N SER A 167 57.50 36.28 -10.70
CA SER A 167 57.75 37.41 -9.78
C SER A 167 58.69 38.48 -10.36
N ARG A 168 59.39 38.19 -11.45
CA ARG A 168 60.30 39.11 -12.16
C ARG A 168 60.16 38.95 -13.67
N PRO A 169 60.59 39.96 -14.46
CA PRO A 169 60.61 39.85 -15.91
C PRO A 169 61.49 38.70 -16.39
N LEU A 170 61.05 38.02 -17.45
CA LEU A 170 61.86 37.05 -18.16
C LEU A 170 62.91 37.81 -18.99
N ASN A 171 64.17 37.71 -18.57
CA ASN A 171 65.27 38.38 -19.24
C ASN A 171 66.59 37.64 -19.07
N SER A 172 67.59 38.05 -19.86
CA SER A 172 68.91 37.43 -19.93
C SER A 172 69.83 37.78 -18.74
N GLY A 173 69.30 38.28 -17.61
CA GLY A 173 70.02 38.56 -16.36
C GLY A 173 70.63 39.96 -16.19
N VAL A 174 70.61 40.81 -17.22
CA VAL A 174 71.24 42.16 -17.19
C VAL A 174 70.22 43.29 -17.30
N ALA A 175 69.05 43.03 -17.90
CA ALA A 175 67.99 44.01 -18.07
C ALA A 175 67.08 44.10 -16.85
N ARG A 176 66.46 45.26 -16.60
CA ARG A 176 65.34 45.42 -15.66
C ARG A 176 63.98 45.21 -16.31
N PHE A 177 63.98 44.96 -17.61
CA PHE A 177 62.83 44.87 -18.50
C PHE A 177 62.82 43.48 -19.17
N GLY A 178 61.73 43.13 -19.83
CA GLY A 178 61.54 41.86 -20.53
C GLY A 178 62.37 41.74 -21.80
N ASP A 179 62.92 40.54 -22.04
CA ASP A 179 63.49 40.22 -23.34
C ASP A 179 62.39 39.68 -24.27
N SER A 180 62.05 40.44 -25.31
CA SER A 180 61.00 40.07 -26.28
C SER A 180 61.23 38.70 -26.96
N ALA A 181 62.49 38.31 -27.19
CA ALA A 181 62.80 37.02 -27.82
C ALA A 181 62.50 35.86 -26.85
N MET A 182 62.91 36.00 -25.59
CA MET A 182 62.59 35.04 -24.55
C MET A 182 61.08 34.98 -24.28
N VAL A 183 60.39 36.13 -24.22
CA VAL A 183 58.93 36.18 -24.07
C VAL A 183 58.24 35.47 -25.24
N GLY A 184 58.70 35.68 -26.48
CA GLY A 184 58.17 34.99 -27.65
C GLY A 184 58.35 33.47 -27.56
N LYS A 185 59.52 32.99 -27.13
CA LYS A 185 59.80 31.56 -26.92
C LYS A 185 58.94 30.95 -25.83
N TYR A 186 58.74 31.66 -24.73
CA TYR A 186 57.83 31.27 -23.67
C TYR A 186 56.38 31.11 -24.18
N LEU A 187 55.88 32.08 -24.96
CA LEU A 187 54.52 32.02 -25.49
C LEU A 187 54.35 30.84 -26.46
N MET A 188 55.38 30.52 -27.26
CA MET A 188 55.35 29.34 -28.13
C MET A 188 55.36 28.03 -27.33
N SER A 189 56.14 27.94 -26.25
CA SER A 189 56.25 26.71 -25.44
C SER A 189 55.06 26.46 -24.51
N THR A 190 54.19 27.45 -24.32
CA THR A 190 52.97 27.33 -23.49
C THR A 190 51.73 26.92 -24.28
N ALA A 191 51.87 26.51 -25.54
CA ALA A 191 50.81 25.95 -26.38
C ALA A 191 49.50 26.80 -26.41
N GLY A 192 49.63 28.13 -26.33
CA GLY A 192 48.49 29.07 -26.35
C GLY A 192 47.86 29.38 -24.98
N TYR A 193 48.29 28.71 -23.90
CA TYR A 193 47.80 29.01 -22.54
C TYR A 193 48.64 30.05 -21.79
N GLY A 194 49.80 30.42 -22.35
CA GLY A 194 50.65 31.45 -21.79
C GLY A 194 50.19 32.85 -22.16
N MET A 195 50.58 33.79 -21.30
CA MET A 195 50.33 35.21 -21.41
C MET A 195 51.60 35.95 -21.05
N ALA A 196 51.80 37.13 -21.62
CA ALA A 196 52.94 37.96 -21.31
C ALA A 196 52.59 39.45 -21.30
N SER A 197 53.31 40.18 -20.46
CA SER A 197 53.35 41.64 -20.45
C SER A 197 54.29 42.11 -21.55
N GLN A 198 53.74 42.79 -22.55
CA GLN A 198 54.50 43.31 -23.69
C GLN A 198 54.97 44.74 -23.42
N VAL A 199 56.06 45.15 -24.06
CA VAL A 199 56.66 46.49 -23.87
C VAL A 199 55.66 47.60 -24.21
N GLU A 200 54.80 47.39 -25.19
CA GLU A 200 53.83 48.36 -25.67
C GLU A 200 52.65 48.57 -24.71
N ASN A 201 52.31 47.55 -23.91
CA ASN A 201 51.28 47.65 -22.89
C ASN A 201 51.65 46.80 -21.67
N PRO A 202 52.53 47.31 -20.81
CA PRO A 202 53.08 46.48 -19.76
C PRO A 202 52.13 46.35 -18.56
N ALA A 203 51.05 47.14 -18.54
CA ALA A 203 49.99 47.06 -17.52
C ALA A 203 49.08 45.83 -17.67
N GLU A 204 49.19 45.08 -18.77
CA GLU A 204 48.34 43.93 -19.08
C GLU A 204 49.18 42.69 -19.43
N LEU A 205 48.73 41.52 -18.99
CA LEU A 205 49.16 40.23 -19.52
C LEU A 205 48.25 39.84 -20.68
N ARG A 206 48.83 39.60 -21.85
CA ARG A 206 48.10 39.23 -23.07
C ARG A 206 48.51 37.84 -23.55
N GLY A 207 47.53 37.02 -23.88
CA GLY A 207 47.71 35.70 -24.48
C GLY A 207 46.49 35.29 -25.30
N ALA A 208 46.48 34.05 -25.82
CA ALA A 208 45.35 33.57 -26.61
C ALA A 208 44.08 33.35 -25.77
N THR A 209 44.23 33.15 -24.46
CA THR A 209 43.13 32.98 -23.50
C THR A 209 42.50 34.29 -23.06
N GLY A 210 43.11 35.44 -23.38
CA GLY A 210 42.56 36.77 -23.09
C GLY A 210 43.60 37.78 -22.60
N THR A 211 43.07 38.86 -22.03
CA THR A 211 43.83 39.98 -21.49
C THR A 211 43.48 40.17 -20.02
N PHE A 212 44.51 40.28 -19.17
CA PHE A 212 44.36 40.40 -17.73
C PHE A 212 45.24 41.53 -17.19
N ALA A 213 44.83 42.16 -16.10
CA ALA A 213 45.67 43.16 -15.44
C ALA A 213 46.99 42.51 -14.97
N ASN A 214 48.13 43.18 -15.20
CA ASN A 214 49.42 42.70 -14.73
C ASN A 214 49.47 42.78 -13.20
N PRO A 215 49.63 41.64 -12.49
CA PRO A 215 49.57 41.60 -11.04
C PRO A 215 50.85 42.10 -10.34
N VAL A 216 51.94 42.35 -11.08
CA VAL A 216 53.21 42.88 -10.54
C VAL A 216 53.23 44.40 -10.69
N ASP A 217 53.74 45.09 -9.65
CA ASP A 217 53.80 46.55 -9.49
C ASP A 217 53.82 47.34 -10.82
N LEU A 218 52.70 48.05 -11.07
CA LEU A 218 52.48 49.10 -12.08
C LEU A 218 53.08 48.85 -13.47
N GLY A 219 52.82 47.66 -14.02
CA GLY A 219 53.07 47.41 -15.43
C GLY A 219 54.54 47.23 -15.75
N THR A 220 55.16 46.24 -15.10
CA THR A 220 56.49 45.77 -15.49
C THR A 220 56.37 44.91 -16.74
N ASP A 221 57.15 45.21 -17.78
CA ASP A 221 57.19 44.41 -19.02
C ASP A 221 57.93 43.08 -18.80
N GLY A 222 57.64 42.09 -19.63
CA GLY A 222 58.30 40.78 -19.56
C GLY A 222 57.84 39.86 -18.43
N ILE A 223 56.83 40.26 -17.66
CA ILE A 223 56.12 39.32 -16.77
C ILE A 223 55.41 38.29 -17.63
N VAL A 224 55.61 37.02 -17.34
CA VAL A 224 54.98 35.92 -18.08
C VAL A 224 54.17 35.05 -17.13
N GLY A 225 53.09 34.46 -17.64
CA GLY A 225 52.21 33.63 -16.81
C GLY A 225 51.28 32.74 -17.61
N VAL A 226 50.54 31.90 -16.90
CA VAL A 226 49.51 31.01 -17.44
C VAL A 226 48.19 31.29 -16.74
N HIS A 227 47.11 30.98 -17.44
CA HIS A 227 45.76 31.18 -16.96
C HIS A 227 44.95 29.88 -17.03
N SER A 228 44.14 29.67 -16.00
CA SER A 228 43.15 28.60 -15.88
C SER A 228 41.83 29.23 -15.46
N LEU A 229 40.74 28.72 -16.03
CA LEU A 229 39.40 29.23 -15.86
C LEU A 229 38.45 28.07 -15.60
N LEU A 230 37.55 28.27 -14.66
CA LEU A 230 36.38 27.42 -14.51
C LEU A 230 35.13 28.29 -14.35
N ASP A 231 34.09 27.99 -15.13
CA ASP A 231 32.77 28.59 -15.01
C ASP A 231 31.70 27.51 -14.77
N THR A 232 30.49 27.95 -14.41
CA THR A 232 29.38 27.07 -14.05
C THR A 232 28.73 26.34 -15.23
N THR A 233 29.06 26.70 -16.48
CA THR A 233 28.27 26.29 -17.66
C THR A 233 28.38 24.80 -17.99
N MET A 234 29.55 24.18 -17.78
CA MET A 234 29.76 22.75 -18.06
C MET A 234 29.28 21.83 -16.94
N TYR A 235 29.28 22.32 -15.71
CA TYR A 235 29.12 21.51 -14.51
C TYR A 235 27.68 21.46 -14.00
N GLU A 236 26.84 22.38 -14.45
CA GLU A 236 25.41 22.40 -14.13
C GLU A 236 24.61 21.32 -14.86
N GLN A 237 25.14 20.72 -15.94
CA GLN A 237 24.42 19.75 -16.79
C GLN A 237 24.26 18.34 -16.20
N PHE A 238 24.96 18.02 -15.10
CA PHE A 238 24.95 16.67 -14.52
C PHE A 238 24.35 16.67 -13.11
N VAL A 239 23.54 15.65 -12.82
CA VAL A 239 23.05 15.33 -11.46
C VAL A 239 24.15 14.56 -10.71
N ARG A 240 24.41 14.94 -9.45
CA ARG A 240 25.51 14.38 -8.65
C ARG A 240 25.01 13.61 -7.42
N ILE A 241 25.90 12.84 -6.80
CA ILE A 241 25.64 12.23 -5.50
C ILE A 241 25.46 13.35 -4.46
N ARG A 242 24.31 13.35 -3.76
CA ARG A 242 23.89 14.41 -2.82
C ARG A 242 23.73 15.78 -3.50
N ASP A 243 23.27 15.79 -4.74
CA ASP A 243 22.80 17.03 -5.35
C ASP A 243 21.68 17.63 -4.50
N THR A 244 21.85 18.88 -4.06
CA THR A 244 20.85 19.60 -3.27
C THR A 244 19.97 20.50 -4.12
N ARG A 245 20.22 20.54 -5.44
CA ARG A 245 19.37 21.25 -6.40
C ARG A 245 18.10 20.43 -6.64
N ASP A 246 17.10 21.07 -7.25
CA ASP A 246 15.91 20.40 -7.77
C ASP A 246 16.11 20.17 -9.28
N PRO A 247 16.73 19.04 -9.69
CA PRO A 247 17.05 18.80 -11.09
C PRO A 247 15.79 18.50 -11.90
N ASP A 248 15.58 19.26 -12.97
CA ASP A 248 14.49 19.06 -13.91
C ASP A 248 14.85 17.97 -14.96
N LEU A 249 14.52 16.71 -14.65
CA LEU A 249 14.75 15.57 -15.54
C LEU A 249 13.61 15.46 -16.57
N GLN A 250 13.84 15.98 -17.78
CA GLN A 250 12.86 16.00 -18.88
C GLN A 250 12.72 14.67 -19.65
N GLY A 251 13.44 13.63 -19.27
CA GLY A 251 13.47 12.32 -19.95
C GLY A 251 13.20 11.15 -19.00
N ASN A 252 13.22 9.93 -19.55
CA ASN A 252 13.01 8.72 -18.76
C ASN A 252 14.14 8.51 -17.74
N LEU A 253 13.78 8.20 -16.49
CA LEU A 253 14.72 7.81 -15.43
C LEU A 253 14.67 6.29 -15.25
N SER A 254 15.77 5.61 -15.57
CA SER A 254 15.93 4.17 -15.32
C SER A 254 16.97 3.95 -14.22
N VAL A 255 16.61 3.21 -13.18
CA VAL A 255 17.51 2.85 -12.08
C VAL A 255 17.62 1.33 -12.01
N ALA A 256 18.85 0.81 -12.16
CA ALA A 256 19.07 -0.65 -12.22
C ALA A 256 18.89 -1.37 -10.87
N GLY A 257 18.85 -0.63 -9.76
CA GLY A 257 18.73 -1.18 -8.41
C GLY A 257 17.52 -0.62 -7.66
N THR A 258 17.40 -0.99 -6.39
CA THR A 258 16.32 -0.52 -5.51
C THR A 258 16.46 0.97 -5.20
N THR A 259 15.36 1.71 -5.33
CA THR A 259 15.25 3.13 -4.94
C THR A 259 14.44 3.27 -3.65
N ASN A 260 14.99 3.97 -2.65
CA ASN A 260 14.23 4.41 -1.47
C ASN A 260 13.85 5.88 -1.66
N LEU A 261 12.56 6.17 -1.79
CA LEU A 261 12.01 7.51 -1.99
C LEU A 261 11.19 7.90 -0.75
N ASN A 262 11.35 9.12 -0.26
CA ASN A 262 10.59 9.61 0.92
C ASN A 262 9.19 10.11 0.53
N VAL A 263 9.12 10.94 -0.51
CA VAL A 263 7.87 11.46 -1.07
C VAL A 263 7.93 11.31 -2.58
N VAL A 264 6.87 10.76 -3.16
CA VAL A 264 6.71 10.61 -4.61
C VAL A 264 5.40 11.27 -5.00
N ASN A 265 5.47 12.33 -5.81
CA ASN A 265 4.31 12.96 -6.42
C ASN A 265 4.29 12.58 -7.90
N VAL A 266 3.25 11.87 -8.34
CA VAL A 266 3.07 11.45 -9.73
C VAL A 266 1.85 12.19 -10.30
N SER A 267 2.01 12.91 -11.41
CA SER A 267 0.87 13.58 -12.06
C SER A 267 0.07 12.66 -12.98
N GLY A 268 0.72 11.63 -13.52
CA GLY A 268 0.11 10.60 -14.35
C GLY A 268 -0.06 9.27 -13.61
N ASP A 269 0.14 8.17 -14.33
CA ASP A 269 -0.01 6.82 -13.79
C ASP A 269 1.25 6.37 -13.04
N LEU A 270 1.07 5.70 -11.90
CA LEU A 270 2.15 4.98 -11.20
C LEU A 270 1.92 3.47 -11.32
N GLY A 271 2.73 2.81 -12.16
CA GLY A 271 2.72 1.36 -12.32
C GLY A 271 3.90 0.70 -11.62
N VAL A 272 3.66 -0.42 -10.91
CA VAL A 272 4.69 -1.34 -10.42
C VAL A 272 4.51 -2.65 -11.20
N GLY A 273 5.47 -3.01 -12.05
CA GLY A 273 5.42 -4.21 -12.88
C GLY A 273 6.76 -4.55 -13.50
N ASP A 274 6.77 -5.60 -14.32
CA ASP A 274 7.92 -5.92 -15.16
C ASP A 274 7.79 -5.14 -16.47
N ASP A 275 8.57 -4.06 -16.58
CA ASP A 275 8.61 -3.13 -17.70
C ASP A 275 8.86 -3.84 -19.05
N GLY A 276 9.42 -5.06 -19.04
CA GLY A 276 9.67 -5.86 -20.24
C GLY A 276 8.41 -6.44 -20.90
N THR A 277 7.29 -6.51 -20.19
CA THR A 277 6.04 -7.16 -20.69
C THR A 277 4.87 -6.21 -20.86
N GLY A 278 5.02 -4.94 -20.46
CA GLY A 278 3.94 -3.95 -20.46
C GLY A 278 2.81 -4.26 -19.47
N LYS A 279 3.04 -5.20 -18.53
CA LYS A 279 2.06 -5.65 -17.56
C LYS A 279 2.40 -5.06 -16.18
N HIS A 280 1.59 -4.10 -15.74
CA HIS A 280 1.70 -3.56 -14.39
C HIS A 280 0.90 -4.42 -13.41
N CYS A 281 1.55 -4.87 -12.34
CA CYS A 281 0.92 -5.67 -11.29
C CYS A 281 0.09 -4.81 -10.35
N VAL A 282 0.56 -3.61 -10.03
CA VAL A 282 -0.18 -2.59 -9.30
C VAL A 282 -0.12 -1.30 -10.10
N GLU A 283 -1.26 -0.66 -10.31
CA GLU A 283 -1.35 0.62 -11.01
C GLU A 283 -2.22 1.61 -10.23
N LEU A 284 -1.68 2.79 -9.96
CA LEU A 284 -2.41 3.94 -9.42
C LEU A 284 -2.66 4.91 -10.56
N ARG A 285 -3.94 5.20 -10.81
CA ARG A 285 -4.37 6.13 -11.85
C ARG A 285 -4.81 7.47 -11.24
N PRO A 286 -4.63 8.61 -11.92
CA PRO A 286 -4.98 9.93 -11.40
C PRO A 286 -6.48 10.10 -11.11
N GLU A 287 -7.36 9.31 -11.73
CA GLU A 287 -8.79 9.27 -11.41
C GLU A 287 -9.14 8.55 -10.09
N GLY A 288 -8.13 8.19 -9.28
CA GLY A 288 -8.34 7.58 -7.96
C GLY A 288 -8.62 6.07 -8.00
N ARG A 289 -8.20 5.38 -9.08
CA ARG A 289 -8.31 3.93 -9.20
C ARG A 289 -7.00 3.24 -8.83
N VAL A 290 -7.13 2.16 -8.07
CA VAL A 290 -6.05 1.20 -7.78
C VAL A 290 -6.40 -0.11 -8.50
N ILE A 291 -5.57 -0.49 -9.48
CA ILE A 291 -5.75 -1.71 -10.27
C ILE A 291 -4.68 -2.71 -9.85
N VAL A 292 -5.09 -3.92 -9.48
CA VAL A 292 -4.19 -5.04 -9.16
C VAL A 292 -4.44 -6.15 -10.17
N SER A 293 -3.49 -6.37 -11.08
CA SER A 293 -3.65 -7.24 -12.26
C SER A 293 -2.85 -8.54 -12.19
N CYS A 294 -2.04 -8.71 -11.15
CA CYS A 294 -1.25 -9.91 -10.87
C CYS A 294 -1.75 -10.62 -9.61
N GLU A 295 -1.47 -11.92 -9.51
CA GLU A 295 -1.64 -12.65 -8.25
C GLU A 295 -0.66 -12.09 -7.21
N GLY A 296 -1.19 -11.51 -6.14
CA GLY A 296 -0.40 -10.85 -5.12
C GLY A 296 -1.25 -10.27 -3.99
N LEU A 297 -0.61 -9.92 -2.90
CA LEU A 297 -1.25 -9.30 -1.73
C LEU A 297 -0.89 -7.81 -1.68
N VAL A 298 -1.90 -6.94 -1.61
CA VAL A 298 -1.70 -5.55 -1.21
C VAL A 298 -1.86 -5.48 0.31
N GLN A 299 -0.73 -5.40 1.03
CA GLN A 299 -0.70 -5.32 2.48
C GLN A 299 -0.22 -3.93 2.91
N ALA A 300 -1.10 -3.17 3.58
CA ALA A 300 -0.77 -1.89 4.17
C ALA A 300 -1.00 -1.97 5.69
N SER A 301 -0.08 -1.44 6.49
CA SER A 301 -0.28 -1.33 7.95
C SER A 301 -1.27 -0.23 8.32
N LYS A 302 -1.41 0.80 7.47
CA LYS A 302 -2.45 1.85 7.50
C LYS A 302 -2.74 2.29 6.07
N GLY A 303 -4.03 2.35 5.70
CA GLY A 303 -4.50 2.90 4.43
C GLY A 303 -5.66 3.86 4.66
N GLU A 304 -5.47 5.13 4.31
CA GLU A 304 -6.49 6.18 4.45
C GLU A 304 -7.01 6.59 3.06
N PHE A 305 -8.29 6.37 2.80
CA PHE A 305 -8.97 6.85 1.59
C PHE A 305 -9.74 8.12 1.93
N GLY A 306 -9.17 9.29 1.65
CA GLY A 306 -9.69 10.61 2.05
C GLY A 306 -10.89 11.14 1.25
N GLY A 307 -11.58 10.30 0.46
CA GLY A 307 -12.71 10.71 -0.36
C GLY A 307 -14.03 10.84 0.42
N THR A 308 -15.00 11.58 -0.12
CA THR A 308 -16.33 11.82 0.48
C THR A 308 -17.21 10.57 0.66
N LYS A 309 -16.75 9.39 0.20
CA LYS A 309 -17.37 8.07 0.40
C LYS A 309 -16.27 7.09 0.84
N GLN A 310 -16.15 6.85 2.15
CA GLN A 310 -15.00 6.17 2.74
C GLN A 310 -15.19 4.66 2.93
N THR A 311 -14.19 3.90 2.48
CA THR A 311 -13.85 2.54 2.93
C THR A 311 -12.54 2.63 3.73
N VAL A 312 -12.52 2.13 4.97
CA VAL A 312 -11.37 2.22 5.89
C VAL A 312 -10.85 0.82 6.17
N VAL A 313 -9.56 0.58 5.93
CA VAL A 313 -8.88 -0.65 6.35
C VAL A 313 -8.09 -0.33 7.61
N ASP A 314 -8.51 -0.88 8.74
CA ASP A 314 -7.78 -0.78 10.02
C ASP A 314 -7.02 -2.09 10.29
N GLY A 315 -5.81 -1.93 10.84
CA GLY A 315 -4.66 -2.79 10.59
C GLY A 315 -4.60 -4.13 11.31
N ASN A 316 -5.70 -4.88 11.48
CA ASN A 316 -5.63 -6.25 12.01
C ASN A 316 -6.68 -7.26 11.48
N LEU A 317 -7.66 -6.89 10.66
CA LEU A 317 -8.70 -7.81 10.18
C LEU A 317 -9.24 -7.37 8.81
N GLY A 318 -8.89 -8.09 7.74
CA GLY A 318 -9.62 -8.15 6.47
C GLY A 318 -9.97 -6.83 5.76
N VAL A 319 -10.53 -6.94 4.55
CA VAL A 319 -11.07 -5.77 3.84
C VAL A 319 -12.41 -5.42 4.49
N THR A 320 -12.41 -4.43 5.38
CA THR A 320 -13.64 -3.88 5.97
C THR A 320 -14.14 -2.73 5.09
N THR A 321 -15.12 -3.00 4.23
CA THR A 321 -15.79 -1.94 3.45
C THR A 321 -16.90 -1.29 4.29
N LYS A 322 -16.66 -0.09 4.82
CA LYS A 322 -17.76 0.87 5.00
C LYS A 322 -17.98 1.55 3.65
N GLY A 323 -19.23 1.70 3.23
CA GLY A 323 -19.59 2.24 1.90
C GLY A 323 -20.44 1.26 1.08
N LEU A 324 -21.34 1.82 0.28
CA LEU A 324 -22.13 1.08 -0.71
C LEU A 324 -21.15 0.45 -1.72
N VAL A 325 -21.09 -0.88 -1.78
CA VAL A 325 -20.53 -1.57 -2.95
C VAL A 325 -21.57 -1.42 -4.05
N ASP A 326 -21.46 -0.33 -4.81
CA ASP A 326 -22.24 -0.12 -6.03
C ASP A 326 -21.50 -0.83 -7.16
N SER A 327 -21.87 -2.09 -7.37
CA SER A 327 -21.49 -2.84 -8.55
C SER A 327 -22.76 -3.05 -9.34
N ASP A 328 -22.75 -2.71 -10.64
CA ASP A 328 -23.89 -2.89 -11.56
C ASP A 328 -24.46 -4.33 -11.56
N GLU A 329 -23.73 -5.31 -11.02
CA GLU A 329 -24.14 -6.72 -10.92
C GLU A 329 -24.14 -7.33 -9.50
N GLY A 330 -23.97 -6.51 -8.45
CA GLY A 330 -23.88 -6.95 -7.05
C GLY A 330 -22.54 -7.57 -6.61
N LEU A 331 -22.32 -7.66 -5.29
CA LEU A 331 -21.16 -8.33 -4.69
C LEU A 331 -21.23 -9.85 -4.95
N ARG A 332 -20.48 -10.34 -5.94
CA ARG A 332 -20.43 -11.76 -6.29
C ARG A 332 -19.19 -12.44 -5.70
N VAL A 333 -19.37 -13.12 -4.58
CA VAL A 333 -18.33 -14.01 -4.01
C VAL A 333 -18.51 -15.40 -4.63
N ARG A 334 -17.63 -15.78 -5.58
CA ARG A 334 -17.60 -17.14 -6.15
C ARG A 334 -16.64 -18.00 -5.34
N GLY A 335 -17.17 -19.04 -4.68
CA GLY A 335 -16.40 -20.20 -4.25
C GLY A 335 -15.96 -20.25 -2.78
N THR A 336 -16.17 -19.21 -1.98
CA THR A 336 -15.86 -19.22 -0.54
C THR A 336 -16.89 -18.42 0.24
N SER A 337 -17.28 -18.93 1.40
CA SER A 337 -18.18 -18.27 2.35
C SER A 337 -17.66 -16.89 2.76
N VAL A 338 -18.56 -15.91 2.90
CA VAL A 338 -18.27 -14.69 3.66
C VAL A 338 -18.25 -15.09 5.14
N THR A 339 -17.08 -15.42 5.66
CA THR A 339 -16.87 -15.70 7.08
C THR A 339 -16.40 -14.43 7.77
N ALA A 340 -17.10 -14.02 8.83
CA ALA A 340 -16.51 -13.12 9.81
C ALA A 340 -15.25 -13.78 10.37
N VAL A 341 -14.12 -13.07 10.33
CA VAL A 341 -12.88 -13.53 10.96
C VAL A 341 -12.84 -12.93 12.36
N GLY A 342 -13.11 -13.78 13.36
CA GLY A 342 -13.12 -13.44 14.76
C GLY A 342 -13.73 -14.60 15.55
N GLU A 343 -13.08 -15.00 16.64
CA GLU A 343 -13.65 -15.93 17.62
C GLU A 343 -14.83 -15.24 18.28
N ASP A 344 -16.01 -15.37 17.65
CA ASP A 344 -17.38 -15.28 18.16
C ASP A 344 -18.31 -14.75 17.05
N ASP A 345 -19.16 -15.65 16.55
CA ASP A 345 -20.50 -15.41 15.99
C ASP A 345 -20.71 -14.56 14.72
N GLY A 346 -20.99 -15.28 13.62
CA GLY A 346 -22.08 -14.94 12.67
C GLY A 346 -21.89 -13.80 11.67
N LEU A 347 -22.65 -13.86 10.57
CA LEU A 347 -22.85 -12.74 9.64
C LEU A 347 -23.94 -11.81 10.19
N ASP A 348 -23.55 -10.66 10.76
CA ASP A 348 -24.50 -9.65 11.25
C ASP A 348 -24.95 -8.72 10.11
N ILE A 349 -26.23 -8.79 9.73
CA ILE A 349 -26.84 -7.89 8.75
C ILE A 349 -27.74 -6.90 9.49
N LYS A 350 -27.21 -5.72 9.81
CA LYS A 350 -27.98 -4.62 10.39
C LYS A 350 -28.79 -3.88 9.33
N LEU A 351 -30.11 -3.98 9.44
CA LEU A 351 -31.07 -3.34 8.56
C LEU A 351 -31.68 -2.11 9.24
N GLY A 352 -31.90 -1.06 8.47
CA GLY A 352 -32.63 0.14 8.92
C GLY A 352 -34.11 -0.14 9.18
N THR A 353 -34.79 0.80 9.82
CA THR A 353 -36.24 0.73 10.06
C THR A 353 -37.01 0.50 8.74
N ASN A 354 -37.89 -0.50 8.72
CA ASN A 354 -38.66 -0.96 7.54
C ASN A 354 -37.89 -1.70 6.43
N THR A 355 -36.64 -2.12 6.66
CA THR A 355 -35.90 -2.94 5.67
C THR A 355 -35.81 -4.41 6.11
N GLY A 356 -35.86 -5.33 5.14
CA GLY A 356 -35.82 -6.77 5.37
C GLY A 356 -34.75 -7.43 4.51
N VAL A 357 -34.12 -8.49 5.02
CA VAL A 357 -33.21 -9.34 4.25
C VAL A 357 -34.05 -10.35 3.50
N ALA A 358 -33.97 -10.30 2.17
CA ALA A 358 -34.54 -11.33 1.31
C ALA A 358 -33.40 -12.26 0.87
N ILE A 359 -33.38 -13.49 1.41
CA ILE A 359 -32.59 -14.57 0.84
C ILE A 359 -33.43 -15.17 -0.27
N ARG A 360 -33.07 -14.91 -1.53
CA ARG A 360 -33.77 -15.43 -2.71
C ARG A 360 -32.76 -16.06 -3.65
N ARG A 361 -33.05 -17.27 -4.13
CA ARG A 361 -32.29 -17.89 -5.19
C ARG A 361 -32.59 -17.17 -6.52
N GLN A 362 -31.57 -16.91 -7.35
CA GLN A 362 -31.73 -16.18 -8.62
C GLN A 362 -32.68 -16.87 -9.62
N ASP A 363 -32.90 -18.17 -9.46
CA ASP A 363 -33.81 -18.96 -10.29
C ASP A 363 -35.29 -18.89 -9.85
N GLY A 364 -35.59 -18.17 -8.74
CA GLY A 364 -36.95 -18.03 -8.22
C GLY A 364 -37.50 -19.25 -7.49
N SER A 365 -36.68 -20.28 -7.23
CA SER A 365 -37.05 -21.46 -6.44
C SER A 365 -36.74 -21.29 -4.95
N ASP A 366 -37.20 -22.25 -4.13
CA ASP A 366 -37.23 -22.17 -2.67
C ASP A 366 -35.85 -21.90 -2.03
N THR A 367 -35.84 -20.99 -1.06
CA THR A 367 -34.70 -20.78 -0.17
C THR A 367 -34.71 -21.87 0.91
N ARG A 368 -33.79 -22.82 0.79
CA ARG A 368 -33.62 -23.92 1.74
C ARG A 368 -32.61 -23.53 2.81
N VAL A 369 -33.05 -23.44 4.07
CA VAL A 369 -32.17 -23.34 5.24
C VAL A 369 -31.90 -24.75 5.74
N GLU A 370 -30.75 -25.33 5.38
CA GLU A 370 -30.29 -26.62 5.89
C GLU A 370 -29.60 -26.41 7.23
N SER A 371 -30.38 -26.29 8.30
CA SER A 371 -29.87 -26.24 9.67
C SER A 371 -30.63 -27.23 10.53
N THR A 372 -29.94 -27.82 11.51
CA THR A 372 -30.59 -28.63 12.55
C THR A 372 -31.49 -27.79 13.45
N GLN A 373 -31.32 -26.46 13.46
CA GLN A 373 -32.09 -25.52 14.28
C GLN A 373 -32.32 -24.20 13.53
N PHE A 374 -33.57 -23.74 13.53
CA PHE A 374 -33.99 -22.42 13.07
C PHE A 374 -34.76 -21.75 14.20
N ASP A 375 -34.20 -20.68 14.78
CA ASP A 375 -34.87 -19.87 15.80
C ASP A 375 -35.36 -18.57 15.18
N ALA A 376 -36.63 -18.25 15.39
CA ALA A 376 -37.25 -17.02 14.94
C ALA A 376 -38.26 -16.53 15.96
N GLN A 377 -38.09 -15.29 16.44
CA GLN A 377 -39.02 -14.68 17.39
C GLN A 377 -40.44 -14.52 16.81
N LYS A 378 -40.56 -14.34 15.49
CA LYS A 378 -41.82 -14.33 14.74
C LYS A 378 -41.63 -14.94 13.35
N LEU A 379 -42.24 -16.11 13.12
CA LEU A 379 -42.34 -16.72 11.79
C LEU A 379 -43.72 -16.42 11.19
N ARG A 380 -43.75 -15.90 9.95
CA ARG A 380 -44.99 -15.69 9.21
C ARG A 380 -44.87 -16.34 7.84
N LEU A 381 -45.73 -17.31 7.56
CA LEU A 381 -45.93 -17.84 6.21
C LEU A 381 -46.65 -16.75 5.39
N ARG A 382 -45.96 -16.13 4.45
CA ARG A 382 -46.53 -15.08 3.59
C ARG A 382 -46.90 -15.69 2.25
N ASN A 383 -48.20 -15.77 1.95
CA ASN A 383 -48.79 -16.18 0.67
C ASN A 383 -47.94 -17.18 -0.15
N PRO A 384 -47.95 -18.48 0.19
CA PRO A 384 -47.59 -19.48 -0.80
C PRO A 384 -48.56 -19.31 -1.98
N SER A 385 -48.03 -19.30 -3.20
CA SER A 385 -48.78 -19.15 -4.45
C SER A 385 -49.87 -20.22 -4.65
N ALA A 386 -49.95 -21.23 -3.79
CA ALA A 386 -51.05 -22.17 -3.70
C ALA A 386 -51.61 -22.19 -2.27
N THR A 387 -52.81 -21.63 -2.08
CA THR A 387 -53.63 -22.01 -0.94
C THR A 387 -54.13 -23.43 -1.18
N VAL A 388 -53.96 -24.31 -0.20
CA VAL A 388 -54.35 -25.72 -0.31
C VAL A 388 -55.73 -25.93 0.33
N ARG A 389 -56.42 -26.99 -0.09
CA ARG A 389 -57.66 -27.43 0.57
C ARG A 389 -57.36 -28.62 1.48
N ALA A 390 -57.99 -28.67 2.65
CA ALA A 390 -57.90 -29.86 3.49
C ALA A 390 -58.47 -31.07 2.73
N GLY A 391 -57.74 -32.19 2.72
CA GLY A 391 -58.07 -33.40 1.98
C GLY A 391 -57.64 -33.36 0.51
N GLN A 392 -57.09 -32.26 0.02
CA GLN A 392 -56.40 -32.24 -1.27
C GLN A 392 -55.18 -33.15 -1.21
N ALA A 393 -54.98 -33.98 -2.23
CA ALA A 393 -53.76 -34.78 -2.35
C ALA A 393 -52.52 -33.88 -2.43
N CYS A 394 -51.46 -34.27 -1.75
CA CYS A 394 -50.14 -33.65 -1.84
C CYS A 394 -49.13 -34.65 -2.40
N ALA A 395 -48.10 -34.17 -3.09
CA ALA A 395 -47.04 -35.02 -3.62
C ALA A 395 -46.14 -35.55 -2.48
N ALA A 396 -45.46 -36.68 -2.70
CA ALA A 396 -44.54 -37.24 -1.71
C ALA A 396 -43.41 -36.28 -1.31
N GLU A 397 -42.96 -35.44 -2.24
CA GLU A 397 -41.96 -34.38 -2.00
C GLU A 397 -42.47 -33.26 -1.08
N GLN A 398 -43.78 -33.17 -0.90
CA GLN A 398 -44.42 -32.18 -0.05
C GLN A 398 -44.65 -32.70 1.37
N LEU A 399 -44.32 -33.96 1.69
CA LEU A 399 -44.48 -34.52 3.03
C LEU A 399 -43.78 -33.66 4.09
N GLY A 400 -44.51 -33.27 5.14
CA GLY A 400 -44.02 -32.40 6.21
C GLY A 400 -44.00 -30.90 5.86
N MET A 401 -44.30 -30.50 4.62
CA MET A 401 -44.43 -29.09 4.25
C MET A 401 -45.69 -28.49 4.86
N MET A 402 -45.63 -27.19 5.19
CA MET A 402 -46.77 -26.40 5.66
C MET A 402 -47.23 -25.41 4.60
N ALA A 403 -48.55 -25.28 4.44
CA ALA A 403 -49.19 -24.36 3.52
C ALA A 403 -50.39 -23.67 4.17
N LEU A 404 -50.78 -22.51 3.63
CA LEU A 404 -52.01 -21.84 4.07
C LEU A 404 -53.22 -22.50 3.43
N THR A 405 -54.29 -22.70 4.20
CA THR A 405 -55.56 -23.19 3.67
C THR A 405 -56.36 -22.05 3.04
N THR A 406 -57.25 -22.38 2.11
CA THR A 406 -58.20 -21.40 1.53
C THR A 406 -59.12 -20.74 2.58
N GLN A 407 -59.20 -21.31 3.79
CA GLN A 407 -60.00 -20.78 4.90
C GLN A 407 -59.16 -20.00 5.93
N GLY A 408 -57.89 -19.74 5.65
CA GLY A 408 -57.01 -18.96 6.53
C GLY A 408 -56.37 -19.75 7.67
N GLY A 409 -56.53 -21.08 7.69
CA GLY A 409 -55.80 -21.99 8.57
C GLY A 409 -54.43 -22.37 8.01
N VAL A 410 -53.69 -23.18 8.76
CA VAL A 410 -52.45 -23.82 8.29
C VAL A 410 -52.71 -25.31 8.13
N ALA A 411 -52.35 -25.85 6.96
CA ALA A 411 -52.32 -27.29 6.70
C ALA A 411 -50.87 -27.78 6.56
N TYR A 412 -50.66 -29.04 6.91
CA TYR A 412 -49.43 -29.75 6.65
C TYR A 412 -49.73 -30.99 5.81
N CYS A 413 -48.83 -31.31 4.88
CA CYS A 413 -48.96 -32.52 4.07
C CYS A 413 -48.49 -33.72 4.89
N ASN A 414 -49.35 -34.74 5.02
CA ASN A 414 -49.06 -35.96 5.75
C ASN A 414 -49.52 -37.19 4.99
N ASP A 415 -48.93 -38.33 5.31
CA ASP A 415 -49.43 -39.62 4.87
C ASP A 415 -50.62 -40.05 5.77
N ALA A 416 -51.82 -40.06 5.20
CA ALA A 416 -53.05 -40.49 5.87
C ALA A 416 -53.32 -42.00 5.67
N GLY A 417 -52.29 -42.79 5.39
CA GLY A 417 -52.38 -44.24 5.28
C GLY A 417 -53.17 -44.66 4.05
N THR A 418 -54.36 -45.26 4.25
CA THR A 418 -55.19 -45.76 3.13
C THR A 418 -55.73 -44.65 2.23
N GLN A 419 -55.70 -43.39 2.67
CA GLN A 419 -56.10 -42.23 1.88
C GLN A 419 -54.94 -41.58 1.11
N GLY A 420 -53.72 -42.09 1.27
CA GLY A 420 -52.51 -41.54 0.66
C GLY A 420 -52.07 -40.21 1.27
N THR A 421 -51.17 -39.51 0.58
CA THR A 421 -50.61 -38.25 1.02
C THR A 421 -51.58 -37.10 0.78
N VAL A 422 -52.08 -36.49 1.85
CA VAL A 422 -53.09 -35.42 1.81
C VAL A 422 -52.71 -34.25 2.71
N TRP A 423 -53.17 -33.05 2.32
CA TRP A 423 -53.09 -31.86 3.14
C TRP A 423 -54.06 -31.96 4.31
N MET A 424 -53.55 -31.96 5.54
CA MET A 424 -54.32 -32.00 6.77
C MET A 424 -54.26 -30.64 7.47
N GLU A 425 -55.42 -30.07 7.80
CA GLU A 425 -55.49 -28.80 8.53
C GLU A 425 -55.14 -29.01 10.02
N PHE A 426 -54.25 -28.17 10.56
CA PHE A 426 -53.70 -28.29 11.91
C PHE A 426 -54.01 -27.09 12.82
N LEU A 427 -54.00 -25.86 12.28
CA LEU A 427 -54.17 -24.64 13.08
C LEU A 427 -55.31 -23.79 12.56
N ARG A 428 -56.53 -24.34 12.63
CA ARG A 428 -57.74 -23.55 12.47
C ARG A 428 -58.24 -23.07 13.83
N VAL A 429 -58.67 -21.81 13.92
CA VAL A 429 -59.43 -21.32 15.08
C VAL A 429 -60.91 -21.55 14.80
N ALA A 430 -61.61 -22.22 15.72
CA ALA A 430 -63.04 -22.50 15.59
C ALA A 430 -63.75 -22.39 16.94
N THR A 431 -65.06 -22.16 16.92
CA THR A 431 -65.89 -22.15 18.14
C THR A 431 -66.55 -23.51 18.31
N GLU A 432 -66.67 -23.97 19.56
CA GLU A 432 -67.43 -25.18 19.86
C GLU A 432 -68.89 -25.04 19.40
N GLY A 433 -69.41 -26.06 18.71
CA GLY A 433 -70.76 -26.06 18.17
C GLY A 433 -70.90 -25.49 16.76
N ASP A 434 -69.89 -24.77 16.25
CA ASP A 434 -69.89 -24.28 14.87
C ASP A 434 -69.80 -25.45 13.88
N SER A 435 -70.37 -25.27 12.68
CA SER A 435 -70.19 -26.25 11.61
C SER A 435 -68.72 -26.34 11.19
N CYS A 436 -68.22 -27.55 10.95
CA CYS A 436 -66.87 -27.73 10.43
C CYS A 436 -66.68 -27.07 9.06
N GLY A 437 -67.75 -26.85 8.31
CA GLY A 437 -67.70 -26.40 6.92
C GLY A 437 -67.44 -27.55 5.96
N ALA A 438 -67.89 -27.40 4.71
CA ALA A 438 -67.91 -28.47 3.70
C ALA A 438 -66.53 -28.92 3.19
N GLN A 439 -65.45 -28.31 3.66
CA GLN A 439 -64.07 -28.58 3.21
C GLN A 439 -63.20 -29.17 4.32
N THR A 440 -63.77 -29.44 5.50
CA THR A 440 -63.03 -29.98 6.65
C THR A 440 -63.21 -31.49 6.71
N ILE A 441 -62.11 -32.23 6.84
CA ILE A 441 -62.15 -33.69 6.98
C ILE A 441 -62.69 -34.05 8.38
N PRO A 442 -63.59 -35.04 8.50
CA PRO A 442 -63.95 -35.59 9.80
C PRO A 442 -62.70 -36.02 10.59
N GLY A 443 -62.57 -35.58 11.83
CA GLY A 443 -61.40 -35.82 12.68
C GLY A 443 -60.34 -34.72 12.66
N SER A 444 -60.45 -33.70 11.80
CA SER A 444 -59.56 -32.52 11.86
C SER A 444 -59.63 -31.85 13.23
N LEU A 445 -58.52 -31.26 13.66
CA LEU A 445 -58.41 -30.53 14.92
C LEU A 445 -58.50 -29.02 14.67
N ALA A 446 -59.06 -28.30 15.63
CA ALA A 446 -59.06 -26.85 15.67
C ALA A 446 -58.74 -26.36 17.09
N GLN A 447 -58.21 -25.16 17.20
CA GLN A 447 -58.00 -24.49 18.47
C GLN A 447 -59.26 -23.67 18.81
N GLY A 448 -59.95 -24.07 19.87
CA GLY A 448 -61.03 -23.29 20.48
C GLY A 448 -60.53 -22.46 21.65
N THR A 449 -61.35 -21.50 22.10
CA THR A 449 -61.08 -20.68 23.30
C THR A 449 -60.95 -21.51 24.59
N ALA A 450 -61.59 -22.68 24.65
CA ALA A 450 -61.62 -23.57 25.82
C ALA A 450 -60.81 -24.87 25.64
N GLY A 451 -59.98 -24.98 24.59
CA GLY A 451 -59.15 -26.15 24.33
C GLY A 451 -59.23 -26.65 22.89
N THR A 452 -58.61 -27.81 22.62
CA THR A 452 -58.61 -28.43 21.29
C THR A 452 -60.00 -28.97 20.96
N LEU A 453 -60.50 -28.59 19.79
CA LEU A 453 -61.73 -29.08 19.18
C LEU A 453 -61.39 -30.13 18.13
N VAL A 454 -62.30 -31.08 17.91
CA VAL A 454 -62.28 -32.06 16.84
C VAL A 454 -63.55 -31.95 16.01
N CYS A 455 -63.41 -32.01 14.68
CA CYS A 455 -64.56 -32.03 13.79
C CYS A 455 -65.22 -33.42 13.82
N ARG A 456 -66.45 -33.53 14.32
CA ARG A 456 -67.26 -34.76 14.25
C ARG A 456 -68.71 -34.46 13.91
N ASN A 457 -69.31 -35.31 13.06
CA ASN A 457 -70.67 -35.14 12.56
C ASN A 457 -70.91 -33.74 11.96
N SER A 458 -69.89 -33.18 11.30
CA SER A 458 -69.90 -31.84 10.70
C SER A 458 -69.96 -30.66 11.68
N TYR A 459 -69.69 -30.87 12.97
CA TYR A 459 -69.59 -29.82 13.98
C TYR A 459 -68.30 -29.91 14.80
N TRP A 460 -67.79 -28.76 15.25
CA TRP A 460 -66.65 -28.69 16.16
C TRP A 460 -67.07 -29.07 17.58
N ARG A 461 -66.39 -30.05 18.18
CA ARG A 461 -66.64 -30.55 19.53
C ARG A 461 -65.34 -30.59 20.32
N LYS A 462 -65.39 -30.42 21.65
CA LYS A 462 -64.18 -30.56 22.46
C LYS A 462 -63.60 -31.96 22.34
N LEU A 463 -62.28 -32.04 22.19
CA LEU A 463 -61.57 -33.32 22.13
C LEU A 463 -61.67 -34.08 23.47
N SER A 464 -61.72 -33.36 24.60
CA SER A 464 -61.94 -33.94 25.93
C SER A 464 -63.24 -34.74 26.03
N ASP A 465 -64.28 -34.28 25.35
CA ASP A 465 -65.62 -34.87 25.39
C ASP A 465 -65.70 -36.16 24.57
N GLN A 466 -64.58 -36.64 24.01
CA GLN A 466 -64.50 -37.90 23.27
C GLN A 466 -63.92 -39.05 24.12
N PHE A 467 -63.44 -38.76 25.33
CA PHE A 467 -62.86 -39.77 26.22
C PHE A 467 -63.84 -40.07 27.38
N SER A 468 -64.58 -41.19 27.24
CA SER A 468 -65.54 -41.84 28.18
C SER A 468 -67.04 -41.48 28.04
N ALA A 469 -67.85 -42.47 27.64
CA ALA A 469 -69.26 -42.35 27.23
C ALA A 469 -70.33 -42.64 28.33
N LEU A 470 -69.95 -42.75 29.61
CA LEU A 470 -70.88 -43.05 30.71
C LEU A 470 -70.68 -42.12 31.90
N THR A 471 -71.70 -41.30 32.22
CA THR A 471 -71.73 -40.44 33.40
C THR A 471 -72.75 -40.98 34.41
N LEU A 472 -72.32 -41.33 35.63
CA LEU A 472 -73.22 -41.77 36.72
C LEU A 472 -74.05 -40.58 37.20
N VAL A 473 -75.37 -40.72 37.19
CA VAL A 473 -76.32 -39.64 37.55
C VAL A 473 -76.87 -39.82 38.96
N ALA A 474 -77.20 -41.07 39.34
CA ALA A 474 -77.75 -41.36 40.65
C ALA A 474 -77.60 -42.86 40.99
N SER A 475 -77.61 -43.17 42.28
CA SER A 475 -77.66 -44.54 42.79
C SER A 475 -78.73 -44.68 43.87
N ARG A 476 -79.54 -45.73 43.85
CA ARG A 476 -80.50 -45.99 44.93
C ARG A 476 -80.75 -47.48 45.14
N ILE A 477 -81.16 -47.84 46.34
CA ILE A 477 -81.57 -49.21 46.66
C ILE A 477 -82.97 -49.45 46.10
N VAL A 478 -83.18 -50.61 45.47
CA VAL A 478 -84.44 -51.00 44.83
C VAL A 478 -84.84 -52.42 45.20
N ALA A 479 -86.14 -52.68 45.32
CA ALA A 479 -86.72 -54.00 45.59
C ALA A 479 -87.57 -54.53 44.41
N ASN A 480 -87.98 -55.81 44.47
CA ASN A 480 -88.81 -56.41 43.43
C ASN A 480 -90.16 -55.69 43.29
N GLY A 481 -90.49 -55.30 42.06
CA GLY A 481 -91.70 -54.54 41.70
C GLY A 481 -91.55 -53.02 41.83
N GLU A 482 -90.39 -52.51 42.28
CA GLU A 482 -90.18 -51.08 42.46
C GLU A 482 -89.98 -50.34 41.14
N VAL A 483 -90.49 -49.10 41.08
CA VAL A 483 -90.44 -48.22 39.91
C VAL A 483 -89.35 -47.16 40.09
N VAL A 484 -88.41 -47.10 39.15
CA VAL A 484 -87.29 -46.15 39.09
C VAL A 484 -87.51 -45.18 37.92
N ALA A 485 -87.44 -43.88 38.18
CA ALA A 485 -87.55 -42.87 37.13
C ALA A 485 -86.25 -42.80 36.31
N ARG A 486 -86.38 -42.65 34.98
CA ARG A 486 -85.21 -42.45 34.12
C ARG A 486 -84.60 -41.06 34.36
N PRO A 487 -83.27 -40.92 34.44
CA PRO A 487 -82.62 -39.62 34.49
C PRO A 487 -82.83 -38.82 33.20
N SER A 488 -82.90 -37.48 33.30
CA SER A 488 -82.90 -36.59 32.14
C SER A 488 -81.47 -36.44 31.61
N CYS A 489 -81.19 -37.02 30.45
CA CYS A 489 -79.85 -37.04 29.85
C CYS A 489 -79.65 -35.99 28.74
N GLY A 490 -80.51 -34.99 28.67
CA GLY A 490 -80.48 -33.96 27.61
C GLY A 490 -80.73 -34.53 26.20
N ASP A 491 -80.59 -33.69 25.17
CA ASP A 491 -81.08 -33.97 23.82
C ASP A 491 -80.34 -35.07 23.05
N ARG A 492 -79.26 -35.65 23.60
CA ARG A 492 -78.43 -36.69 22.95
C ARG A 492 -77.90 -37.77 23.88
N GLY A 493 -78.38 -37.83 25.13
CA GLY A 493 -78.01 -38.87 26.08
C GLY A 493 -79.10 -39.93 26.19
N SER A 494 -78.69 -41.20 26.22
CA SER A 494 -79.55 -42.35 26.54
C SER A 494 -79.39 -42.73 28.01
N ALA A 495 -80.50 -42.86 28.72
CA ALA A 495 -80.50 -43.33 30.09
C ALA A 495 -80.21 -44.83 30.16
N LEU A 496 -79.26 -45.25 30.98
CA LEU A 496 -78.92 -46.64 31.26
C LEU A 496 -79.03 -46.93 32.76
N ILE A 497 -79.38 -48.17 33.10
CA ILE A 497 -79.44 -48.64 34.48
C ILE A 497 -78.67 -49.95 34.61
N TYR A 498 -77.79 -50.01 35.61
CA TYR A 498 -77.13 -51.23 36.05
C TYR A 498 -77.66 -51.62 37.42
N LEU A 499 -78.07 -52.88 37.58
CA LEU A 499 -78.49 -53.42 38.85
C LEU A 499 -77.35 -54.24 39.45
N VAL A 500 -76.91 -53.85 40.63
CA VAL A 500 -75.91 -54.60 41.41
C VAL A 500 -76.63 -55.27 42.58
N PRO A 501 -76.75 -56.60 42.63
CA PRO A 501 -77.44 -57.29 43.73
C PRO A 501 -76.82 -56.94 45.09
N ARG A 502 -77.67 -56.72 46.12
CA ARG A 502 -77.24 -56.32 47.47
C ARG A 502 -77.61 -57.34 48.54
N SER A 503 -78.86 -57.81 48.54
CA SER A 503 -79.32 -58.84 49.47
C SER A 503 -80.29 -59.78 48.76
N PHE A 504 -80.06 -61.08 48.90
CA PHE A 504 -80.92 -62.14 48.39
C PHE A 504 -80.85 -63.33 49.34
N ASP A 505 -81.90 -64.17 49.35
CA ASP A 505 -81.95 -65.37 50.17
C ASP A 505 -80.99 -66.43 49.59
N SER A 506 -80.08 -66.91 50.43
CA SER A 506 -79.01 -67.87 50.11
C SER A 506 -79.51 -69.28 49.85
N ASN A 507 -80.76 -69.58 50.21
CA ASN A 507 -81.32 -70.93 50.06
C ASN A 507 -81.85 -71.22 48.65
N ARG A 508 -81.69 -70.29 47.69
CA ARG A 508 -82.15 -70.47 46.30
C ARG A 508 -80.99 -70.44 45.30
N PRO A 509 -80.96 -71.39 44.34
CA PRO A 509 -79.79 -71.64 43.51
C PRO A 509 -79.56 -70.60 42.41
N ALA A 510 -80.55 -69.79 42.03
CA ALA A 510 -80.37 -68.75 41.02
C ALA A 510 -81.37 -67.59 41.19
N TRP A 511 -80.86 -66.37 41.03
CA TRP A 511 -81.63 -65.13 41.03
C TRP A 511 -81.37 -64.37 39.73
N GLN A 512 -82.42 -64.06 38.97
CA GLN A 512 -82.31 -63.24 37.78
C GLN A 512 -82.89 -61.86 38.05
N TRP A 513 -82.06 -60.83 37.92
CA TRP A 513 -82.45 -59.42 38.01
C TRP A 513 -82.68 -58.87 36.63
N VAL A 514 -83.88 -58.35 36.39
CA VAL A 514 -84.31 -57.81 35.11
C VAL A 514 -84.95 -56.46 35.33
N VAL A 515 -84.84 -55.57 34.35
CA VAL A 515 -85.55 -54.31 34.34
C VAL A 515 -86.46 -54.29 33.13
N ASP A 516 -87.75 -54.11 33.37
CA ASP A 516 -88.71 -53.87 32.30
C ASP A 516 -88.87 -52.38 32.07
N SER A 517 -88.89 -52.00 30.79
CA SER A 517 -89.16 -50.63 30.36
C SER A 517 -90.67 -50.37 30.37
N SER A 518 -91.13 -49.37 31.13
CA SER A 518 -92.53 -48.92 31.15
C SER A 518 -92.61 -47.40 31.08
N GLY A 519 -92.69 -46.85 29.86
CA GLY A 519 -92.71 -45.41 29.62
C GLY A 519 -91.43 -44.71 30.08
N GLY A 520 -91.57 -43.58 30.79
CA GLY A 520 -90.45 -42.80 31.38
C GLY A 520 -89.78 -43.45 32.60
N ASN A 521 -90.21 -44.67 32.96
CA ASN A 521 -89.74 -45.38 34.14
C ASN A 521 -89.20 -46.78 33.79
N TRP A 522 -88.52 -47.35 34.77
CA TRP A 522 -87.99 -48.71 34.81
C TRP A 522 -88.64 -49.46 35.96
N VAL A 523 -89.11 -50.69 35.73
CA VAL A 523 -89.68 -51.54 36.77
C VAL A 523 -88.75 -52.71 37.04
N VAL A 524 -88.27 -52.83 38.27
CA VAL A 524 -87.33 -53.87 38.67
C VAL A 524 -88.08 -55.18 38.89
N ARG A 525 -87.63 -56.25 38.25
CA ARG A 525 -88.16 -57.61 38.43
C ARG A 525 -87.08 -58.57 38.83
N VAL A 526 -87.45 -59.46 39.75
CA VAL A 526 -86.60 -60.54 40.22
C VAL A 526 -87.31 -61.86 39.96
N ASN A 527 -86.75 -62.66 39.04
CA ASN A 527 -87.27 -63.97 38.69
C ASN A 527 -86.45 -65.06 39.37
N ALA A 528 -87.16 -66.07 39.90
CA ALA A 528 -86.57 -67.29 40.46
C ALA A 528 -87.29 -68.50 39.83
N PRO A 529 -86.60 -69.37 39.06
CA PRO A 529 -87.23 -70.51 38.40
C PRO A 529 -87.58 -71.62 39.41
N ASP A 530 -88.86 -72.00 39.42
CA ASP A 530 -89.43 -73.31 39.77
C ASP A 530 -89.50 -73.76 41.26
N TRP A 531 -90.73 -73.76 41.81
CA TRP A 531 -91.54 -74.91 42.32
C TRP A 531 -92.71 -74.37 43.19
N GLY A 532 -93.93 -74.36 42.63
CA GLY A 532 -95.21 -74.61 43.32
C GLY A 532 -95.76 -73.72 44.45
N GLN A 533 -95.03 -72.81 45.09
CA GLN A 533 -95.65 -71.81 45.99
C GLN A 533 -95.96 -70.52 45.23
N THR A 534 -97.14 -69.95 45.45
CA THR A 534 -97.40 -68.54 45.15
C THR A 534 -96.49 -67.73 46.07
N VAL A 535 -95.22 -67.52 45.67
CA VAL A 535 -94.34 -66.70 46.50
C VAL A 535 -94.76 -65.27 46.23
N GLY A 536 -95.67 -64.79 47.10
CA GLY A 536 -96.02 -63.39 47.18
C GLY A 536 -94.75 -62.57 47.10
N SER A 537 -94.80 -61.53 46.27
CA SER A 537 -93.79 -60.49 46.06
C SER A 537 -92.58 -60.63 47.01
N PRO A 538 -91.43 -61.16 46.55
CA PRO A 538 -90.23 -61.25 47.39
C PRO A 538 -89.78 -59.84 47.79
N LYS A 539 -90.31 -59.34 48.91
CA LYS A 539 -90.02 -58.01 49.48
C LYS A 539 -88.62 -57.91 50.09
N LEU A 540 -87.84 -59.01 50.11
CA LEU A 540 -86.51 -59.09 50.75
C LEU A 540 -85.32 -59.12 49.77
N ALA A 541 -85.56 -59.23 48.47
CA ALA A 541 -84.50 -59.12 47.47
C ALA A 541 -84.24 -57.63 47.17
N GLN A 542 -83.04 -57.12 47.47
CA GLN A 542 -82.63 -55.74 47.17
C GLN A 542 -81.42 -55.69 46.23
N ALA A 543 -81.40 -54.70 45.34
CA ALA A 543 -80.26 -54.34 44.50
C ALA A 543 -79.97 -52.84 44.60
N ILE A 544 -78.77 -52.42 44.22
CA ILE A 544 -78.41 -51.02 44.00
C ILE A 544 -78.58 -50.76 42.50
N ALA A 545 -79.52 -49.87 42.17
CA ALA A 545 -79.69 -49.32 40.84
C ALA A 545 -78.71 -48.17 40.63
N LEU A 546 -77.73 -48.35 39.74
CA LEU A 546 -76.81 -47.32 39.26
C LEU A 546 -77.34 -46.79 37.93
N MET A 547 -77.70 -45.51 37.91
CA MET A 547 -78.29 -44.86 36.74
C MET A 547 -77.24 -43.99 36.06
N TYR A 548 -77.04 -44.21 34.77
CA TYR A 548 -76.07 -43.49 33.94
C TYR A 548 -76.78 -42.73 32.82
N CYS A 549 -76.19 -41.61 32.42
CA CYS A 549 -76.41 -41.05 31.10
C CYS A 549 -75.27 -41.54 30.21
N SER A 550 -75.63 -42.31 29.20
CA SER A 550 -74.73 -42.68 28.12
C SER A 550 -74.89 -41.71 26.98
N TYR A 551 -73.78 -41.13 26.55
CA TYR A 551 -73.74 -40.38 25.31
C TYR A 551 -73.19 -41.34 24.28
N ALA A 552 -74.06 -42.23 23.79
CA ALA A 552 -73.75 -43.10 22.67
C ALA A 552 -73.50 -42.19 21.45
N TYR A 553 -72.27 -42.21 20.95
CA TYR A 553 -71.78 -41.28 19.93
C TYR A 553 -72.35 -41.55 18.54
#